data_AF-A0A2V7Q5K5-F1
#
_entry.id   AF-A0A2V7Q5K5-F1
#
_cell.length_a   1.000
_cell.length_b   1.000
_cell.length_c   1.000
_cell.angle_alpha   90.00
_cell.angle_beta   90.00
_cell.angle_gamma   90.00
#
_symmetry.space_group_name_H-M   'P 1'
#
loop_
_entity.id
_entity.type
_entity.pdbx_description
1 polymer ?
#
loop_
_entity_poly.entity_id
_entity_poly.type
_entity_poly.pdbx_seq_one_letter_code
_entity_poly.pdbx_strand_id
1 'polypeptide(L)'
;MSLAPLHPQIVHFVIALLFAGVLFRCIAVTGRAAFTGPAAVVLLLVGTVGAVLAVKSGTDAHGPVERVPGARAAVVEHEEWGERTRNIFLVVAALEIAALIPAAQRWRKAVHVASAIVGLAGALSLYEAGEHGGELVYAYAGGVGIRSGNPDDVGRLLVAGLYHQAMLDRKAGRTAEAAQLIGQLAQRHPDDTSARLLVIESLIVDKKDGKAALAALAPFPAAPDSRFLRFRVGLLRADAFVAAGMPDSAKATLEAMAREFASNRAVEERQAKLR
;
A
#
# COMPACT_ATOMS: atom_id res chain seq x y z
N MET A 1 -3.99 -14.80 24.38
CA MET A 1 -4.52 -14.11 23.18
C MET A 1 -3.37 -13.41 22.51
N SER A 2 -3.13 -13.64 21.21
CA SER A 2 -2.07 -12.97 20.45
C SER A 2 -2.46 -11.52 20.17
N LEU A 3 -1.54 -10.57 20.35
CA LEU A 3 -1.75 -9.16 20.00
C LEU A 3 -1.33 -8.85 18.55
N ALA A 4 -0.78 -9.82 17.82
CA ALA A 4 -0.27 -9.66 16.46
C ALA A 4 -1.23 -8.95 15.49
N PRO A 5 -2.54 -9.30 15.44
CA PRO A 5 -3.46 -8.65 14.50
C PRO A 5 -3.74 -7.17 14.81
N LEU A 6 -3.42 -6.74 16.03
CA LEU A 6 -3.60 -5.38 16.52
C LEU A 6 -2.33 -4.54 16.38
N HIS A 7 -1.19 -5.15 16.01
CA HIS A 7 0.09 -4.44 15.92
C HIS A 7 -0.02 -3.18 15.05
N PRO A 8 -0.59 -3.21 13.82
CA PRO A 8 -0.79 -2.00 13.03
C PRO A 8 -1.63 -0.95 13.76
N GLN A 9 -2.72 -1.32 14.43
CA GLN A 9 -3.57 -0.36 15.15
C GLN A 9 -2.80 0.29 16.30
N ILE A 10 -2.06 -0.51 17.08
CA ILE A 10 -1.29 -0.02 18.23
C ILE A 10 -0.21 0.96 17.76
N VAL A 11 0.55 0.65 16.71
CA VAL A 11 1.64 1.53 16.25
C VAL A 11 1.15 2.91 15.78
N HIS A 12 -0.07 3.02 15.22
CA HIS A 12 -0.62 4.34 14.84
C HIS A 12 -0.81 5.24 16.07
N PHE A 13 -1.30 4.69 17.18
CA PHE A 13 -1.41 5.45 18.43
C PHE A 13 -0.03 5.82 18.99
N VAL A 14 0.94 4.91 18.91
CA VAL A 14 2.32 5.18 19.35
C VAL A 14 2.91 6.36 18.57
N ILE A 15 2.83 6.31 17.24
CA ILE A 15 3.32 7.35 16.34
C ILE A 15 2.68 8.69 16.70
N ALA A 16 1.35 8.76 16.72
CA ALA A 16 0.62 10.00 16.96
C ALA A 16 0.90 10.59 18.35
N LEU A 17 0.82 9.77 19.40
CA LEU A 17 0.95 10.24 20.79
C LEU A 17 2.38 10.66 21.11
N LEU A 18 3.39 9.91 20.66
CA LEU A 18 4.78 10.22 20.99
C LEU A 18 5.30 11.44 20.21
N PHE A 19 5.01 11.57 18.91
CA PHE A 19 5.36 12.78 18.17
C PHE A 19 4.68 14.03 18.76
N ALA A 20 3.37 13.95 19.04
CA ALA A 20 2.65 15.06 19.67
C ALA A 20 3.19 15.37 21.07
N GLY A 21 3.50 14.35 21.86
CA GLY A 21 4.06 14.48 23.21
C GLY A 21 5.42 15.16 23.22
N VAL A 22 6.32 14.78 22.32
CA VAL A 22 7.65 15.41 22.15
C VAL A 22 7.51 16.86 21.70
N LEU A 23 6.64 17.13 20.72
CA LEU A 23 6.37 18.49 20.25
C LEU A 23 5.85 19.38 21.40
N PHE A 24 4.86 18.90 22.15
CA PHE A 24 4.29 19.64 23.28
C PHE A 24 5.30 19.84 24.40
N ARG A 25 6.19 18.86 24.65
CA ARG A 25 7.28 19.01 25.62
C ARG A 25 8.25 20.12 25.20
N CYS A 26 8.64 20.16 23.93
CA CYS A 26 9.50 21.22 23.40
C CYS A 26 8.84 22.60 23.56
N ILE A 27 7.55 22.72 23.25
CA ILE A 27 6.80 23.97 23.44
C ILE A 27 6.70 24.34 24.93
N ALA A 28 6.43 23.36 25.80
CA ALA A 28 6.30 23.58 27.25
C ALA A 28 7.57 24.18 27.87
N VAL A 29 8.75 23.75 27.41
CA VAL A 29 10.05 24.26 27.88
C VAL A 29 10.22 25.77 27.57
N THR A 30 9.56 26.28 26.52
CA THR A 30 9.59 27.73 26.20
C THR A 30 8.74 28.57 27.14
N GLY A 31 7.82 27.96 27.90
CA GLY A 31 6.88 28.66 28.77
C GLY A 31 5.76 29.43 28.05
N ARG A 32 5.68 29.36 26.71
CA ARG A 32 4.74 30.16 25.91
C ARG A 32 3.29 29.64 25.92
N ALA A 33 3.06 28.40 26.31
CA ALA A 33 1.73 27.79 26.35
C ALA A 33 1.56 26.92 27.61
N ALA A 34 0.70 27.34 28.54
CA ALA A 34 0.56 26.66 29.84
C ALA A 34 -0.01 25.23 29.72
N PHE A 35 -0.86 24.97 28.72
CA PHE A 35 -1.51 23.67 28.54
C PHE A 35 -0.56 22.58 28.02
N THR A 36 0.54 22.94 27.35
CA THR A 36 1.40 21.96 26.68
C THR A 36 2.23 21.14 27.67
N GLY A 37 2.49 21.65 28.87
CA GLY A 37 3.19 20.91 29.93
C GLY A 37 2.42 19.67 30.38
N PRO A 38 1.21 19.82 30.96
CA PRO A 38 0.37 18.68 31.34
C PRO A 38 0.03 17.76 30.17
N ALA A 39 -0.27 18.33 28.99
CA ALA A 39 -0.57 17.54 27.79
C ALA A 39 0.63 16.68 27.36
N ALA A 40 1.85 17.22 27.36
CA ALA A 40 3.05 16.47 27.03
C ALA A 40 3.28 15.29 27.98
N VAL A 41 3.09 15.47 29.29
CA VAL A 41 3.22 14.37 30.27
C VAL A 41 2.27 13.23 29.90
N VAL A 42 0.99 13.53 29.71
CA VAL A 42 -0.02 12.50 29.41
C VAL A 42 0.28 11.79 28.10
N LEU A 43 0.56 12.54 27.03
CA LEU A 43 0.86 11.99 25.72
C LEU A 43 2.10 11.10 25.72
N LEU A 44 3.19 11.55 26.37
CA LEU A 44 4.43 10.78 26.47
C LEU A 44 4.24 9.52 27.30
N LEU A 45 3.54 9.57 28.43
CA LEU A 45 3.28 8.40 29.26
C LEU A 45 2.39 7.36 28.55
N VAL A 46 1.25 7.80 28.01
CA VAL A 46 0.31 6.90 27.30
C VAL A 46 0.95 6.35 26.02
N GLY A 47 1.65 7.19 25.27
CA GLY A 47 2.39 6.77 24.07
C GLY A 47 3.51 5.76 24.39
N THR A 48 4.19 5.92 25.52
CA THR A 48 5.23 4.96 25.98
C THR A 48 4.63 3.62 26.35
N VAL A 49 3.49 3.61 27.06
CA VAL A 49 2.74 2.37 27.31
C VAL A 49 2.34 1.72 25.98
N GLY A 50 1.86 2.52 25.02
CA GLY A 50 1.61 2.07 23.66
C GLY A 50 2.83 1.46 23.00
N ALA A 51 4.02 2.05 23.14
CA ALA A 51 5.26 1.54 22.53
C ALA A 51 5.67 0.18 23.11
N VAL A 52 5.49 -0.04 24.41
CA VAL A 52 5.68 -1.35 25.04
C VAL A 52 4.72 -2.39 24.45
N LEU A 53 3.45 -2.01 24.29
CA LEU A 53 2.44 -2.88 23.65
C LEU A 53 2.73 -3.10 22.17
N ALA A 54 3.28 -2.11 21.46
CA ALA A 54 3.66 -2.22 20.06
C ALA A 54 4.79 -3.22 19.86
N VAL A 55 5.86 -3.14 20.66
CA VAL A 55 6.95 -4.13 20.59
C VAL A 55 6.41 -5.53 20.91
N LYS A 56 5.65 -5.68 22.01
CA LYS A 56 5.06 -6.98 22.37
C LYS A 56 4.18 -7.56 21.25
N SER A 57 3.31 -6.75 20.67
CA SER A 57 2.45 -7.18 19.56
C SER A 57 3.23 -7.45 18.27
N GLY A 58 4.37 -6.79 18.06
CA GLY A 58 5.28 -7.04 16.94
C GLY A 58 6.01 -8.37 17.08
N THR A 59 6.52 -8.68 18.27
CA THR A 59 7.13 -9.99 18.57
C THR A 59 6.13 -11.13 18.40
N ASP A 60 4.86 -10.94 18.79
CA ASP A 60 3.79 -11.90 18.53
C ASP A 60 3.52 -12.10 17.02
N ALA A 61 3.77 -11.08 16.19
CA ALA A 61 3.57 -11.08 14.74
C ALA A 61 4.79 -11.58 13.95
N HIS A 62 5.94 -11.68 14.60
CA HIS A 62 7.26 -11.90 13.99
C HIS A 62 7.36 -13.23 13.21
N GLY A 63 6.88 -14.33 13.79
CA GLY A 63 7.06 -15.67 13.24
C GLY A 63 6.54 -15.86 11.80
N PRO A 64 5.28 -15.52 11.48
CA PRO A 64 4.76 -15.64 10.11
C PRO A 64 5.43 -14.70 9.09
N VAL A 65 5.80 -13.48 9.50
CA VAL A 65 6.31 -12.46 8.57
C VAL A 65 7.77 -12.72 8.21
N GLU A 66 8.61 -13.13 9.16
CA GLU A 66 10.01 -13.50 8.88
C GLU A 66 10.16 -14.71 7.94
N ARG A 67 9.17 -15.60 7.92
CA ARG A 67 9.17 -16.77 7.04
C ARG A 67 8.97 -16.40 5.57
N VAL A 68 8.59 -15.16 5.26
CA VAL A 68 8.54 -14.67 3.89
C VAL A 68 9.97 -14.57 3.35
N PRO A 69 10.30 -15.30 2.27
CA PRO A 69 11.65 -15.25 1.70
C PRO A 69 12.07 -13.82 1.36
N GLY A 70 13.26 -13.42 1.81
CA GLY A 70 13.81 -12.07 1.60
C GLY A 70 13.35 -11.00 2.60
N ALA A 71 12.28 -11.22 3.38
CA ALA A 71 11.75 -10.21 4.29
C ALA A 71 12.47 -10.13 5.65
N ARG A 72 13.19 -11.19 6.05
CA ARG A 72 13.78 -11.31 7.39
C ARG A 72 14.65 -10.12 7.81
N ALA A 73 15.52 -9.66 6.92
CA ALA A 73 16.41 -8.54 7.24
C ALA A 73 15.61 -7.26 7.56
N ALA A 74 14.62 -6.93 6.73
CA ALA A 74 13.74 -5.79 6.96
C ALA A 74 12.89 -5.94 8.23
N VAL A 75 12.47 -7.17 8.59
CA VAL A 75 11.70 -7.42 9.82
C VAL A 75 12.56 -7.14 11.05
N VAL A 76 13.79 -7.67 11.08
CA VAL A 76 14.73 -7.45 12.17
C VAL A 76 15.06 -5.97 12.31
N GLU A 77 15.30 -5.26 11.21
CA GLU A 77 15.60 -3.83 11.25
C GLU A 77 14.45 -3.00 11.83
N HIS A 78 13.21 -3.26 11.39
CA HIS A 78 12.02 -2.65 11.98
C HIS A 78 11.88 -2.95 13.48
N GLU A 79 12.12 -4.20 13.90
CA GLU A 79 12.05 -4.60 15.30
C GLU A 79 13.09 -3.89 16.17
N GLU A 80 14.35 -3.86 15.73
CA GLU A 80 15.44 -3.20 16.46
C GLU A 80 15.15 -1.70 16.68
N TRP A 81 14.64 -1.01 15.66
CA TRP A 81 14.21 0.38 15.79
C TRP A 81 12.98 0.54 16.69
N GLY A 82 12.03 -0.41 16.66
CA GLY A 82 10.89 -0.45 17.57
C GLY A 82 11.32 -0.62 19.03
N GLU A 83 12.25 -1.54 19.32
CA GLU A 83 12.83 -1.76 20.63
C GLU A 83 13.60 -0.53 21.13
N ARG A 84 14.41 0.08 20.26
CA ARG A 84 15.15 1.31 20.55
C ARG A 84 14.20 2.44 20.90
N THR A 85 13.12 2.61 20.13
CA THR A 85 12.06 3.59 20.38
C THR A 85 11.42 3.37 21.75
N ARG A 86 10.98 2.14 22.05
CA ARG A 86 10.44 1.77 23.36
C ARG A 86 11.41 2.15 24.48
N ASN A 87 12.68 1.77 24.36
CA ASN A 87 13.67 1.99 25.40
C ASN A 87 13.95 3.49 25.64
N ILE A 88 14.08 4.29 24.57
CA ILE A 88 14.27 5.75 24.69
C ILE A 88 13.05 6.37 25.38
N PHE A 89 11.83 6.01 24.96
CA PHE A 89 10.62 6.59 25.54
C PHE A 89 10.34 6.10 26.97
N LEU A 90 10.83 4.93 27.38
CA LEU A 90 10.85 4.54 28.80
C LEU A 90 11.74 5.47 29.65
N VAL A 91 12.88 5.90 29.11
CA VAL A 91 13.74 6.92 29.76
C VAL A 91 13.01 8.26 29.83
N VAL A 92 12.37 8.70 28.73
CA VAL A 92 11.56 9.92 28.70
C VAL A 92 10.44 9.85 29.75
N ALA A 93 9.68 8.75 29.81
CA ALA A 93 8.63 8.54 30.79
C ALA A 93 9.16 8.60 32.23
N ALA A 94 10.32 8.01 32.51
CA ALA A 94 10.96 8.10 33.82
C ALA A 94 11.33 9.55 34.20
N LEU A 95 11.83 10.34 33.24
CA LEU A 95 12.09 11.78 33.44
C LEU A 95 10.79 12.53 33.74
N GLU A 96 9.71 12.25 33.00
CA GLU A 96 8.41 12.87 33.24
C GLU A 96 7.86 12.55 34.63
N ILE A 97 7.94 11.29 35.06
CA ILE A 97 7.51 10.87 36.40
C ILE A 97 8.38 11.53 37.47
N ALA A 98 9.70 11.58 37.28
CA ALA A 98 10.61 12.24 38.21
C ALA A 98 10.28 13.74 38.37
N ALA A 99 9.86 14.41 37.30
CA ALA A 99 9.46 15.82 37.33
C ALA A 99 8.15 16.09 38.09
N LEU A 100 7.36 15.04 38.40
CA LEU A 100 6.15 15.14 39.24
C LEU A 100 6.47 15.02 40.74
N ILE A 101 7.65 14.52 41.12
CA ILE A 101 8.03 14.31 42.52
C ILE A 101 8.29 15.67 43.19
N PRO A 102 7.65 15.99 44.33
CA PRO A 102 7.83 17.27 45.03
C PRO A 102 9.29 17.57 45.40
N ALA A 103 10.07 16.55 45.78
CA ALA A 103 11.49 16.71 46.10
C ALA A 103 12.37 17.14 44.91
N ALA A 104 11.89 16.95 43.67
CA ALA A 104 12.59 17.31 42.45
C ALA A 104 12.22 18.69 41.89
N GLN A 105 11.35 19.46 42.57
CA GLN A 105 10.83 20.74 42.05
C GLN A 105 11.92 21.72 41.62
N ARG A 106 13.03 21.82 42.39
CA ARG A 106 14.17 22.70 42.05
C ARG A 106 14.85 22.35 40.72
N TRP A 107 14.76 21.09 40.27
CA TRP A 107 15.36 20.61 39.02
C TRP A 107 14.36 20.43 37.89
N ARG A 108 13.07 20.70 38.13
CA ARG A 108 11.97 20.38 37.20
C ARG A 108 12.19 20.94 35.80
N LYS A 109 12.69 22.17 35.69
CA LYS A 109 13.01 22.79 34.38
C LYS A 109 14.12 22.02 33.66
N ALA A 110 15.20 21.65 34.36
CA ALA A 110 16.31 20.89 33.79
C ALA A 110 15.86 19.49 33.36
N VAL A 111 15.02 18.81 34.16
CA VAL A 111 14.45 17.50 33.82
C VAL A 111 13.56 17.60 32.57
N HIS A 112 12.75 18.65 32.44
CA HIS A 112 11.92 18.86 31.24
C HIS A 112 12.74 19.18 29.98
N VAL A 113 13.83 19.92 30.12
CA VAL A 113 14.78 20.15 29.02
C VAL A 113 15.44 18.83 28.61
N ALA A 114 15.89 18.02 29.57
CA ALA A 114 16.44 16.71 29.28
C ALA A 114 15.40 15.80 28.60
N SER A 115 14.16 15.79 29.09
CA SER A 115 13.04 15.07 28.48
C SER A 115 12.80 15.51 27.03
N ALA A 116 12.82 16.82 26.74
CA ALA A 116 12.72 17.32 25.37
C ALA A 116 13.86 16.81 24.47
N ILE A 117 15.11 16.90 24.93
CA ILE A 117 16.28 16.48 24.14
C ILE A 117 16.26 14.97 23.86
N VAL A 118 16.05 14.16 24.90
CA VAL A 118 15.96 12.70 24.77
C VAL A 118 14.73 12.33 23.94
N GLY A 119 13.62 13.03 24.11
CA GLY A 119 12.39 12.87 23.32
C GLY A 119 12.58 13.15 21.84
N LEU A 120 13.39 14.15 21.46
CA LEU A 120 13.75 14.41 20.06
C LEU A 120 14.56 13.25 19.46
N ALA A 121 15.52 12.70 20.20
CA ALA A 121 16.23 11.49 19.77
C ALA A 121 15.27 10.28 19.64
N GLY A 122 14.31 10.15 20.55
CA GLY A 122 13.25 9.16 20.49
C GLY A 122 12.34 9.33 19.27
N ALA A 123 12.01 10.58 18.91
CA ALA A 123 11.21 10.90 17.73
C ALA A 123 11.91 10.49 16.42
N LEU A 124 13.24 10.64 16.34
CA LEU A 124 14.03 10.12 15.21
C LEU A 124 13.99 8.58 15.18
N SER A 125 14.22 7.92 16.31
CA SER A 125 14.11 6.45 16.39
C SER A 125 12.72 5.94 16.00
N LEU A 126 11.66 6.67 16.39
CA LEU A 126 10.27 6.36 16.05
C LEU A 126 10.00 6.54 14.55
N TYR A 127 10.61 7.56 13.94
CA TYR A 127 10.56 7.77 12.49
C TYR A 127 11.18 6.57 11.74
N GLU A 128 12.39 6.15 12.11
CA GLU A 128 13.06 5.00 11.49
C GLU A 128 12.26 3.71 11.67
N ALA A 129 11.72 3.46 12.88
CA ALA A 129 10.83 2.33 13.11
C ALA A 129 9.61 2.36 12.17
N GLY A 130 9.04 3.54 11.94
CA GLY A 130 7.93 3.76 11.01
C GLY A 130 8.32 3.53 9.55
N GLU A 131 9.48 4.03 9.12
CA GLU A 131 10.00 3.90 7.74
C GLU A 131 10.22 2.42 7.39
N HIS A 132 10.97 1.68 8.22
CA HIS A 132 11.19 0.25 8.01
C HIS A 132 9.90 -0.56 8.14
N GLY A 133 8.96 -0.14 8.99
CA GLY A 133 7.62 -0.71 9.06
C GLY A 133 6.83 -0.51 7.76
N GLY A 134 6.97 0.66 7.13
CA GLY A 134 6.43 0.96 5.81
C GLY A 134 7.06 0.09 4.72
N GLU A 135 8.37 -0.07 4.72
CA GLU A 135 9.09 -0.94 3.79
C GLU A 135 8.57 -2.38 3.85
N LEU A 136 8.34 -2.92 5.05
CA LEU A 136 7.73 -4.24 5.22
C LEU A 136 6.36 -4.35 4.55
N VAL A 137 5.52 -3.33 4.70
CA VAL A 137 4.17 -3.32 4.12
C VAL A 137 4.23 -3.21 2.59
N TYR A 138 5.07 -2.31 2.05
CA TYR A 138 5.08 -1.98 0.63
C TYR A 138 5.96 -2.90 -0.22
N ALA A 139 7.11 -3.35 0.29
CA ALA A 139 8.06 -4.17 -0.47
C ALA A 139 7.88 -5.68 -0.22
N TYR A 140 7.50 -6.07 1.00
CA TYR A 140 7.47 -7.48 1.41
C TYR A 140 6.06 -8.01 1.72
N ALA A 141 5.02 -7.23 1.37
CA ALA A 141 3.63 -7.57 1.61
C ALA A 141 3.37 -7.96 3.08
N GLY A 142 3.85 -7.15 4.03
CA GLY A 142 3.72 -7.37 5.49
C GLY A 142 2.30 -7.65 5.99
N GLY A 143 1.27 -7.41 5.17
CA GLY A 143 -0.09 -7.94 5.35
C GLY A 143 -0.55 -8.79 4.15
N VAL A 144 -0.11 -10.04 4.03
CA VAL A 144 -0.51 -11.00 2.97
C VAL A 144 -1.99 -11.46 3.04
N GLY A 145 -2.90 -10.66 3.60
CA GLY A 145 -4.34 -10.96 3.63
C GLY A 145 -4.74 -12.06 4.62
N ILE A 146 -3.79 -12.63 5.36
CA ILE A 146 -4.03 -13.72 6.31
C ILE A 146 -4.74 -13.30 7.61
N ARG A 147 -5.01 -11.99 7.80
CA ARG A 147 -5.61 -11.45 9.03
C ARG A 147 -6.98 -12.04 9.33
N SER A 148 -7.81 -12.20 8.30
CA SER A 148 -9.19 -12.69 8.43
C SER A 148 -9.27 -14.21 8.50
N GLY A 149 -8.20 -14.92 8.10
CA GLY A 149 -8.23 -16.35 7.82
C GLY A 149 -9.01 -16.72 6.56
N ASN A 150 -9.57 -15.75 5.81
CA ASN A 150 -10.22 -16.01 4.54
C ASN A 150 -9.18 -16.20 3.43
N PRO A 151 -9.11 -17.38 2.79
CA PRO A 151 -8.21 -17.62 1.65
C PRO A 151 -8.38 -16.63 0.49
N ASP A 152 -9.57 -16.04 0.33
CA ASP A 152 -9.86 -15.07 -0.72
C ASP A 152 -9.01 -13.79 -0.61
N ASP A 153 -8.58 -13.43 0.60
CA ASP A 153 -7.76 -12.23 0.82
C ASP A 153 -6.35 -12.41 0.26
N VAL A 154 -5.77 -13.61 0.43
CA VAL A 154 -4.52 -14.00 -0.23
C VAL A 154 -4.72 -14.08 -1.75
N GLY A 155 -5.86 -14.62 -2.18
CA GLY A 155 -6.24 -14.68 -3.60
C GLY A 155 -6.26 -13.30 -4.25
N ARG A 156 -6.92 -12.32 -3.62
CA ARG A 156 -6.99 -10.93 -4.06
C ARG A 156 -5.61 -10.26 -4.14
N LEU A 157 -4.75 -10.48 -3.15
CA LEU A 157 -3.38 -9.95 -3.17
C LEU A 157 -2.53 -10.57 -4.28
N LEU A 158 -2.65 -11.87 -4.53
CA LEU A 158 -1.93 -12.52 -5.62
C LEU A 158 -2.40 -12.01 -6.98
N VAL A 159 -3.71 -11.78 -7.17
CA VAL A 159 -4.23 -11.13 -8.39
C VAL A 159 -3.62 -9.74 -8.58
N ALA A 160 -3.59 -8.92 -7.52
CA ALA A 160 -2.98 -7.60 -7.58
C ALA A 160 -1.49 -7.67 -7.94
N GLY A 161 -0.73 -8.59 -7.32
CA GLY A 161 0.68 -8.81 -7.61
C GLY A 161 0.93 -9.23 -9.06
N LEU A 162 0.17 -10.21 -9.57
CA LEU A 162 0.26 -10.65 -10.98
C LEU A 162 -0.05 -9.51 -11.95
N TYR A 163 -1.09 -8.72 -11.67
CA TYR A 163 -1.47 -7.58 -12.50
C TYR A 163 -0.37 -6.52 -12.55
N HIS A 164 0.09 -6.05 -11.38
CA HIS A 164 1.10 -4.98 -11.32
C HIS A 164 2.43 -5.42 -11.91
N GLN A 165 2.87 -6.65 -11.65
CA GLN A 165 4.08 -7.20 -12.27
C GLN A 165 3.93 -7.26 -13.79
N ALA A 166 2.79 -7.73 -14.32
CA ALA A 166 2.55 -7.76 -15.76
C ALA A 166 2.61 -6.36 -16.40
N MET A 167 2.09 -5.33 -15.73
CA MET A 167 2.16 -3.95 -16.25
C MET A 167 3.59 -3.41 -16.23
N LEU A 168 4.39 -3.74 -15.21
CA LEU A 168 5.80 -3.37 -15.14
C LEU A 168 6.63 -4.08 -16.22
N ASP A 169 6.40 -5.37 -16.44
CA ASP A 169 7.05 -6.15 -17.50
C ASP A 169 6.71 -5.62 -18.88
N ARG A 170 5.43 -5.31 -19.13
CA ARG A 170 5.00 -4.65 -20.36
C ARG A 170 5.72 -3.32 -20.57
N LYS A 171 5.82 -2.46 -19.53
CA LYS A 171 6.54 -1.18 -19.60
C LYS A 171 8.04 -1.36 -19.86
N ALA A 172 8.62 -2.43 -19.37
CA ALA A 172 10.03 -2.78 -19.59
C ALA A 172 10.29 -3.52 -20.92
N GLY A 173 9.25 -3.74 -21.75
CA GLY A 173 9.37 -4.46 -23.03
C GLY A 173 9.37 -5.99 -22.91
N ARG A 174 9.17 -6.55 -21.71
CA ARG A 174 9.06 -7.99 -21.42
C ARG A 174 7.63 -8.47 -21.67
N THR A 175 7.21 -8.46 -22.93
CA THR A 175 5.80 -8.73 -23.29
C THR A 175 5.40 -10.19 -23.11
N ALA A 176 6.32 -11.14 -23.31
CA ALA A 176 6.03 -12.57 -23.12
C ALA A 176 5.72 -12.90 -21.65
N GLU A 177 6.51 -12.34 -20.74
CA GLU A 177 6.38 -12.46 -19.29
C GLU A 177 5.07 -11.81 -18.81
N ALA A 178 4.77 -10.61 -19.31
CA ALA A 178 3.50 -9.94 -19.03
C ALA A 178 2.30 -10.80 -19.45
N ALA A 179 2.34 -11.40 -20.64
CA ALA A 179 1.27 -12.26 -21.13
C ALA A 179 1.10 -13.55 -20.30
N GLN A 180 2.21 -14.12 -19.81
CA GLN A 180 2.18 -15.29 -18.94
C GLN A 180 1.50 -14.97 -17.60
N LEU A 181 1.83 -13.84 -16.97
CA LEU A 181 1.26 -13.40 -15.70
C LEU A 181 -0.24 -13.08 -15.83
N ILE A 182 -0.65 -12.44 -16.92
CA ILE A 182 -2.07 -12.19 -17.22
C ILE A 182 -2.84 -13.50 -17.41
N GLY A 183 -2.22 -14.50 -18.06
CA GLY A 183 -2.78 -15.85 -18.19
C GLY A 183 -3.02 -16.52 -16.83
N GLN A 184 -2.05 -16.44 -15.92
CA GLN A 184 -2.19 -16.99 -14.56
C GLN A 184 -3.30 -16.28 -13.76
N LEU A 185 -3.40 -14.95 -13.90
CA LEU A 185 -4.46 -14.15 -13.27
C LEU A 185 -5.84 -14.62 -13.74
N ALA A 186 -6.03 -14.77 -15.05
CA ALA A 186 -7.31 -15.17 -15.63
C ALA A 186 -7.70 -16.63 -15.31
N GLN A 187 -6.73 -17.54 -15.20
CA GLN A 187 -7.00 -18.92 -14.78
C GLN A 187 -7.61 -19.00 -13.38
N ARG A 188 -7.29 -18.05 -12.50
CA ARG A 188 -7.83 -17.98 -11.14
C ARG A 188 -9.21 -17.35 -11.07
N HIS A 189 -9.56 -16.50 -12.03
CA HIS A 189 -10.83 -15.79 -12.09
C HIS A 189 -11.43 -15.87 -13.50
N PRO A 190 -11.78 -17.08 -13.99
CA PRO A 190 -12.22 -17.29 -15.37
C PRO A 190 -13.54 -16.57 -15.68
N ASP A 191 -14.39 -16.41 -14.67
CA ASP A 191 -15.71 -15.77 -14.80
C ASP A 191 -15.65 -14.24 -14.62
N ASP A 192 -14.51 -13.69 -14.19
CA ASP A 192 -14.35 -12.25 -14.02
C ASP A 192 -14.24 -11.55 -15.38
N THR A 193 -15.19 -10.66 -15.66
CA THR A 193 -15.26 -9.94 -16.94
C THR A 193 -14.03 -9.08 -17.17
N SER A 194 -13.48 -8.45 -16.12
CA SER A 194 -12.29 -7.60 -16.24
C SER A 194 -11.05 -8.44 -16.56
N ALA A 195 -10.90 -9.61 -15.94
CA ALA A 195 -9.84 -10.56 -16.23
C ALA A 195 -9.92 -11.06 -17.69
N ARG A 196 -11.12 -11.39 -18.18
CA ARG A 196 -11.33 -11.80 -19.58
C ARG A 196 -10.94 -10.69 -20.56
N LEU A 197 -11.33 -9.45 -20.29
CA LEU A 197 -10.96 -8.30 -21.13
C LEU A 197 -9.45 -8.01 -21.07
N LEU A 198 -8.80 -8.23 -19.93
CA LEU A 198 -7.35 -8.09 -19.78
C LEU A 198 -6.58 -9.13 -20.60
N VAL A 199 -7.07 -10.38 -20.66
CA VAL A 199 -6.50 -11.42 -21.54
C VAL A 199 -6.61 -11.01 -23.00
N ILE A 200 -7.77 -10.50 -23.44
CA ILE A 200 -7.96 -10.01 -24.81
C ILE A 200 -6.96 -8.89 -25.11
N GLU A 201 -6.82 -7.91 -24.22
CA GLU A 201 -5.83 -6.84 -24.37
C GLU A 201 -4.41 -7.40 -24.46
N SER A 202 -4.07 -8.41 -23.66
CA SER A 202 -2.76 -9.06 -23.72
C SER A 202 -2.52 -9.79 -25.05
N LEU A 203 -3.54 -10.43 -25.63
CA LEU A 203 -3.43 -11.04 -26.95
C LEU A 203 -3.07 -9.99 -28.02
N ILE A 204 -3.65 -8.79 -27.93
CA ILE A 204 -3.41 -7.68 -28.86
C ILE A 204 -2.03 -7.06 -28.62
N VAL A 205 -1.75 -6.66 -27.38
CA VAL A 205 -0.59 -5.81 -27.03
C VAL A 205 0.67 -6.64 -26.84
N ASP A 206 0.58 -7.75 -26.13
CA ASP A 206 1.74 -8.50 -25.68
C ASP A 206 2.11 -9.63 -26.65
N LYS A 207 1.09 -10.41 -27.10
CA LYS A 207 1.29 -11.52 -28.04
C LYS A 207 1.18 -11.13 -29.52
N LYS A 208 0.59 -9.96 -29.81
CA LYS A 208 0.32 -9.48 -31.18
C LYS A 208 -0.50 -10.48 -32.02
N ASP A 209 -1.41 -11.21 -31.37
CA ASP A 209 -2.29 -12.20 -31.98
C ASP A 209 -3.72 -11.67 -32.07
N GLY A 210 -3.97 -10.87 -33.11
CA GLY A 210 -5.30 -10.30 -33.35
C GLY A 210 -6.37 -11.36 -33.64
N LYS A 211 -6.01 -12.50 -34.24
CA LYS A 211 -6.97 -13.58 -34.54
C LYS A 211 -7.44 -14.25 -33.25
N ALA A 212 -6.53 -14.57 -32.34
CA ALA A 212 -6.88 -15.08 -31.03
C ALA A 212 -7.68 -14.05 -30.20
N ALA A 213 -7.33 -12.77 -30.29
CA ALA A 213 -8.08 -11.71 -29.62
C ALA A 213 -9.54 -11.61 -30.10
N LEU A 214 -9.77 -11.68 -31.42
CA LEU A 214 -11.11 -11.72 -32.00
C LEU A 214 -11.90 -12.96 -31.57
N ALA A 215 -11.25 -14.13 -31.54
CA ALA A 215 -11.86 -15.36 -31.05
C ALA A 215 -12.28 -15.25 -29.57
N ALA A 216 -11.42 -14.67 -28.72
CA ALA A 216 -11.70 -14.44 -27.32
C ALA A 216 -12.79 -13.36 -27.09
N LEU A 217 -12.98 -12.44 -28.03
CA LEU A 217 -14.05 -11.43 -28.03
C LEU A 217 -15.41 -11.97 -28.50
N ALA A 218 -15.45 -13.11 -29.20
CA ALA A 218 -16.68 -13.65 -29.78
C ALA A 218 -17.82 -13.93 -28.77
N PRO A 219 -17.56 -14.37 -27.52
CA PRO A 219 -18.62 -14.58 -26.53
C PRO A 219 -19.20 -13.27 -25.97
N PHE A 220 -18.55 -12.11 -26.19
CA PHE A 220 -19.11 -10.83 -25.76
C PHE A 220 -20.15 -10.36 -26.78
N PRO A 221 -21.35 -9.92 -26.33
CA PRO A 221 -22.37 -9.43 -27.23
C PRO A 221 -21.84 -8.27 -28.07
N ALA A 222 -22.47 -8.02 -29.23
CA ALA A 222 -22.12 -6.90 -30.08
C ALA A 222 -22.35 -5.55 -29.36
N ALA A 223 -23.42 -5.47 -28.57
CA ALA A 223 -23.76 -4.33 -27.73
C ALA A 223 -24.08 -4.79 -26.29
N PRO A 224 -23.08 -4.89 -25.40
CA PRO A 224 -23.31 -5.15 -23.98
C PRO A 224 -24.27 -4.15 -23.31
N ASP A 225 -24.99 -4.54 -22.26
CA ASP A 225 -25.95 -3.63 -21.59
C ASP A 225 -25.27 -2.44 -20.89
N SER A 226 -24.08 -2.68 -20.34
CA SER A 226 -23.28 -1.63 -19.70
C SER A 226 -22.57 -0.76 -20.73
N ARG A 227 -22.80 0.56 -20.65
CA ARG A 227 -22.11 1.57 -21.48
C ARG A 227 -20.59 1.47 -21.37
N PHE A 228 -20.06 1.18 -20.19
CA PHE A 228 -18.63 0.96 -19.97
C PHE A 228 -18.14 -0.28 -20.73
N LEU A 229 -18.89 -1.38 -20.66
CA LEU A 229 -18.52 -2.62 -21.31
C LEU A 229 -18.62 -2.51 -22.84
N ARG A 230 -19.63 -1.80 -23.37
CA ARG A 230 -19.72 -1.47 -24.81
C ARG A 230 -18.49 -0.73 -25.29
N PHE A 231 -18.07 0.29 -24.53
CA PHE A 231 -16.88 1.07 -24.85
C PHE A 231 -15.61 0.20 -24.85
N ARG A 232 -15.38 -0.57 -23.78
CA ARG A 232 -14.17 -1.38 -23.64
C ARG A 232 -14.09 -2.51 -24.67
N VAL A 233 -15.19 -3.24 -24.89
CA VAL A 233 -15.27 -4.31 -25.91
C VAL A 233 -15.12 -3.73 -27.31
N GLY A 234 -15.76 -2.59 -27.60
CA GLY A 234 -15.64 -1.92 -28.89
C GLY A 234 -14.19 -1.53 -29.22
N LEU A 235 -13.49 -0.90 -28.27
CA LEU A 235 -12.09 -0.52 -28.46
C LEU A 235 -11.20 -1.74 -28.68
N LEU A 236 -11.33 -2.77 -27.84
CA LEU A 236 -10.54 -4.01 -27.98
C LEU A 236 -10.83 -4.70 -29.31
N ARG A 237 -12.08 -4.67 -29.81
CA ARG A 237 -12.45 -5.24 -31.10
C ARG A 237 -11.80 -4.49 -32.27
N ALA A 238 -11.80 -3.15 -32.22
CA ALA A 238 -11.08 -2.34 -33.20
C ALA A 238 -9.58 -2.63 -33.18
N ASP A 239 -8.96 -2.63 -31.99
CA ASP A 239 -7.53 -2.89 -31.84
C ASP A 239 -7.16 -4.33 -32.27
N ALA A 240 -8.03 -5.31 -32.03
CA ALA A 240 -7.86 -6.70 -32.48
C ALA A 240 -7.93 -6.83 -34.01
N PHE A 241 -8.84 -6.11 -34.68
CA PHE A 241 -8.88 -6.08 -36.14
C PHE A 241 -7.60 -5.49 -36.74
N VAL A 242 -7.05 -4.43 -36.15
CA VAL A 242 -5.76 -3.86 -36.57
C VAL A 242 -4.66 -4.91 -36.42
N ALA A 243 -4.56 -5.56 -35.26
CA ALA A 243 -3.57 -6.60 -35.00
C ALA A 243 -3.73 -7.84 -35.90
N ALA A 244 -4.95 -8.11 -36.39
CA ALA A 244 -5.24 -9.19 -37.34
C ALA A 244 -4.98 -8.83 -38.80
N GLY A 245 -4.56 -7.59 -39.10
CA GLY A 245 -4.37 -7.10 -40.47
C GLY A 245 -5.68 -6.78 -41.21
N MET A 246 -6.75 -6.42 -40.49
CA MET A 246 -8.08 -6.12 -41.02
C MET A 246 -8.46 -4.63 -40.81
N PRO A 247 -7.77 -3.67 -41.46
CA PRO A 247 -7.93 -2.24 -41.18
C PRO A 247 -9.33 -1.70 -41.52
N ASP A 248 -9.99 -2.21 -42.56
CA ASP A 248 -11.34 -1.75 -42.94
C ASP A 248 -12.39 -2.12 -41.88
N SER A 249 -12.27 -3.32 -41.30
CA SER A 249 -13.12 -3.74 -40.17
C SER A 249 -12.85 -2.92 -38.91
N ALA A 250 -11.59 -2.55 -38.67
CA ALA A 250 -11.23 -1.65 -37.58
C ALA A 250 -11.84 -0.25 -37.76
N LYS A 251 -11.76 0.32 -38.97
CA LYS A 251 -12.36 1.62 -39.32
C LYS A 251 -13.87 1.62 -39.10
N ALA A 252 -14.57 0.64 -39.67
CA ALA A 252 -16.03 0.52 -39.51
C ALA A 252 -16.44 0.42 -38.03
N THR A 253 -15.68 -0.32 -37.22
CA THR A 253 -15.92 -0.44 -35.77
C THR A 253 -15.74 0.92 -35.07
N LEU A 254 -14.65 1.64 -35.35
CA LEU A 254 -14.38 2.94 -34.73
C LEU A 254 -15.37 4.03 -35.18
N GLU A 255 -15.87 3.99 -36.41
CA GLU A 255 -16.91 4.90 -36.88
C GLU A 255 -18.22 4.71 -36.11
N ALA A 256 -18.63 3.46 -35.91
CA ALA A 256 -19.78 3.14 -35.06
C ALA A 256 -19.57 3.62 -33.62
N MET A 257 -18.37 3.41 -33.06
CA MET A 257 -18.02 3.90 -31.73
C MET A 257 -18.02 5.41 -31.63
N ALA A 258 -17.56 6.15 -32.64
CA ALA A 258 -17.57 7.61 -32.61
C ALA A 258 -18.98 8.21 -32.60
N ARG A 259 -19.96 7.52 -33.22
CA ARG A 259 -21.38 7.91 -33.16
C ARG A 259 -21.96 7.72 -31.76
N GLU A 260 -21.61 6.64 -31.07
CA GLU A 260 -22.13 6.32 -29.73
C GLU A 260 -21.37 7.06 -28.59
N PHE A 261 -20.06 7.23 -28.75
CA PHE A 261 -19.15 7.84 -27.77
C PHE A 261 -18.51 9.11 -28.34
N ALA A 262 -19.36 10.05 -28.79
CA ALA A 262 -18.91 11.31 -29.36
C ALA A 262 -17.89 12.02 -28.46
N SER A 263 -16.87 12.65 -29.06
CA SER A 263 -15.77 13.38 -28.40
C SER A 263 -14.88 12.55 -27.46
N ASN A 264 -14.86 11.21 -27.62
CA ASN A 264 -13.96 10.36 -26.85
C ASN A 264 -12.55 10.34 -27.48
N ARG A 265 -11.59 10.94 -26.76
CA ARG A 265 -10.17 11.01 -27.14
C ARG A 265 -9.56 9.67 -27.55
N ALA A 266 -9.89 8.58 -26.85
CA ALA A 266 -9.30 7.28 -27.16
C ALA A 266 -9.74 6.77 -28.54
N VAL A 267 -11.00 7.00 -28.93
CA VAL A 267 -11.54 6.61 -30.25
C VAL A 267 -10.91 7.48 -31.34
N GLU A 268 -10.84 8.79 -31.12
CA GLU A 268 -10.22 9.74 -32.06
C GLU A 268 -8.74 9.41 -32.33
N GLU A 269 -7.98 9.07 -31.30
CA GLU A 269 -6.58 8.65 -31.42
C GLU A 269 -6.42 7.36 -32.25
N ARG A 270 -7.31 6.37 -32.10
CA ARG A 270 -7.27 5.15 -32.96
C ARG A 270 -7.67 5.46 -34.40
N GLN A 271 -8.68 6.30 -34.60
CA GLN A 271 -9.11 6.68 -35.96
C GLN A 271 -7.99 7.41 -36.70
N ALA A 272 -7.28 8.33 -36.03
CA ALA A 272 -6.14 9.04 -36.61
C ALA A 272 -5.01 8.10 -37.05
N LYS A 273 -4.77 6.98 -36.34
CA LYS A 273 -3.75 5.99 -36.70
C LYS A 273 -4.09 5.12 -37.92
N LEU A 274 -5.36 5.12 -38.34
CA LEU A 274 -5.85 4.29 -39.46
C LEU A 274 -6.18 5.12 -40.71
N ARG A 275 -6.05 6.45 -40.64
CA ARG A 275 -6.12 7.34 -41.80
C ARG A 275 -4.83 7.27 -42.61
#